data_AF-A0A529KJ72-F1
#
_entry.id   AF-A0A529KJ72-F1
#
_cell.length_a   1.000
_cell.length_b   1.000
_cell.length_c   1.000
_cell.angle_alpha   90.00
_cell.angle_beta   90.00
_cell.angle_gamma   90.00
#
_symmetry.space_group_name_H-M   'P 1'
#
loop_
_entity.id
_entity.type
_entity.pdbx_description
1 polymer ?
#
loop_
_entity_poly.entity_id
_entity_poly.type
_entity_poly.pdbx_seq_one_letter_code
_entity_poly.pdbx_strand_id
1 'polypeptide(L)'
;MLNWFRALLPREDKFFDLFERHSRILVAGAEALQKLLDGGEGVERHCREIVELEDQADVVTREVLLAVRKSFITPFDRGDIKDLIQSMDDAI
;
A
#
# COMPACT_ATOMS: atom_id res chain seq x y z
N MET A 1 -24.42 -9.04 -25.15
CA MET A 1 -23.31 -8.81 -26.09
C MET A 1 -22.48 -7.57 -25.71
N LEU A 2 -21.85 -7.53 -24.53
CA LEU A 2 -21.03 -6.38 -24.07
C LEU A 2 -19.84 -6.78 -23.17
N ASN A 3 -19.55 -8.08 -22.99
CA ASN A 3 -18.48 -8.54 -22.09
C ASN A 3 -17.06 -8.12 -22.53
N TRP A 4 -16.84 -7.95 -23.84
CA TRP A 4 -15.55 -7.52 -24.37
C TRP A 4 -15.22 -6.07 -24.02
N PHE A 5 -16.25 -5.20 -23.89
CA PHE A 5 -16.08 -3.81 -23.49
C PHE A 5 -15.70 -3.71 -22.00
N ARG A 6 -16.27 -4.58 -21.15
CA ARG A 6 -15.86 -4.73 -19.73
C ARG A 6 -14.42 -5.26 -19.57
N ALA A 7 -13.91 -6.03 -20.51
CA ALA A 7 -12.52 -6.51 -20.49
C ALA A 7 -11.49 -5.43 -20.90
N LEU A 8 -11.94 -4.39 -21.62
CA LEU A 8 -11.13 -3.23 -22.03
C LEU A 8 -11.18 -2.08 -21.00
N LEU A 9 -12.16 -2.08 -20.10
CA LEU A 9 -12.23 -1.13 -18.99
C LEU A 9 -11.20 -1.49 -17.92
N PRO A 10 -10.42 -0.53 -17.38
CA PRO A 10 -9.52 -0.76 -16.26
C PRO A 10 -10.30 -1.40 -15.12
N ARG A 11 -9.91 -2.62 -14.71
CA ARG A 11 -10.63 -3.36 -13.66
C ARG A 11 -10.38 -2.70 -12.31
N GLU A 12 -11.47 -2.49 -11.58
CA GLU A 12 -11.51 -1.97 -10.21
C GLU A 12 -10.66 -2.80 -9.23
N ASP A 13 -10.43 -4.08 -9.53
CA ASP A 13 -9.66 -5.05 -8.72
C ASP A 13 -8.26 -4.52 -8.33
N LYS A 14 -7.64 -3.67 -9.16
CA LYS A 14 -6.28 -3.17 -8.92
C LYS A 14 -6.16 -2.36 -7.62
N PHE A 15 -7.21 -1.65 -7.19
CA PHE A 15 -7.13 -0.87 -5.95
C PHE A 15 -7.03 -1.78 -4.72
N PHE A 16 -7.82 -2.85 -4.67
CA PHE A 16 -7.79 -3.81 -3.56
C PHE A 16 -6.44 -4.55 -3.51
N ASP A 17 -5.88 -4.93 -4.66
CA ASP A 17 -4.53 -5.52 -4.73
C ASP A 17 -3.46 -4.57 -4.19
N LEU A 18 -3.56 -3.27 -4.48
CA LEU A 18 -2.62 -2.26 -3.97
C LEU A 18 -2.78 -2.07 -2.46
N PHE A 19 -4.00 -2.00 -1.94
CA PHE A 19 -4.26 -1.94 -0.50
C PHE A 19 -3.74 -3.19 0.21
N GLU A 20 -3.98 -4.38 -0.34
CA GLU A 20 -3.46 -5.63 0.21
C GLU A 20 -1.92 -5.66 0.20
N ARG A 21 -1.30 -5.16 -0.87
CA ARG A 21 0.17 -5.04 -0.93
C ARG A 21 0.69 -4.10 0.16
N HIS A 22 0.08 -2.92 0.33
CA HIS A 22 0.48 -1.98 1.39
C HIS A 22 0.24 -2.57 2.78
N SER A 23 -0.86 -3.30 3.02
CA SER A 23 -1.13 -3.90 4.32
C SER A 23 -0.10 -4.98 4.69
N ARG A 24 0.39 -5.76 3.73
CA ARG A 24 1.48 -6.72 3.96
C ARG A 24 2.79 -6.02 4.36
N ILE A 25 3.09 -4.88 3.75
CA ILE A 25 4.27 -4.07 4.12
C ILE A 25 4.11 -3.53 5.54
N LEU A 26 2.92 -3.03 5.89
CA LEU A 26 2.62 -2.55 7.24
C LEU A 26 2.77 -3.63 8.31
N VAL A 27 2.29 -4.85 8.06
CA VAL A 27 2.50 -5.99 8.96
C VAL A 27 3.99 -6.32 9.10
N ALA A 28 4.74 -6.36 8.00
CA ALA A 28 6.18 -6.59 8.03
C ALA A 28 6.93 -5.48 8.80
N GLY A 29 6.51 -4.22 8.65
CA GLY A 29 7.05 -3.07 9.40
C GLY A 29 6.83 -3.23 10.90
N ALA A 30 5.62 -3.60 11.32
CA ALA A 30 5.30 -3.88 12.71
C ALA A 30 6.14 -5.05 13.29
N GLU A 31 6.34 -6.13 12.52
CA GLU A 31 7.20 -7.25 12.92
C GLU A 31 8.68 -6.83 13.04
N ALA A 32 9.18 -5.99 12.12
CA ALA A 32 10.54 -5.47 12.17
C ALA A 32 10.74 -4.52 13.37
N LEU A 33 9.75 -3.67 13.66
CA LEU A 33 9.74 -2.82 14.84
C LEU A 33 9.75 -3.64 16.13
N GLN A 34 8.97 -4.71 16.20
CA GLN A 34 8.99 -5.61 17.36
C GLN A 34 10.41 -6.17 17.60
N LYS A 35 11.07 -6.68 16.55
CA LYS A 35 12.45 -7.20 16.64
C LYS A 35 13.46 -6.12 17.04
N LEU A 36 13.27 -4.89 16.57
CA LEU A 36 14.09 -3.75 16.97
C LEU A 36 13.95 -3.46 18.47
N LEU A 37 12.71 -3.50 18.99
CA LEU A 37 12.42 -3.26 20.41
C LEU A 37 12.92 -4.39 21.33
N ASP A 38 13.01 -5.62 20.82
CA ASP A 38 13.63 -6.74 21.53
C ASP A 38 15.15 -6.56 21.73
N GLY A 39 15.77 -5.64 20.98
CA GLY A 39 17.15 -5.21 21.17
C GLY A 39 18.22 -6.21 20.69
N GLY A 40 19.43 -6.08 21.23
CA GLY A 40 20.58 -6.94 20.91
C GLY A 40 21.39 -6.49 19.68
N GLU A 41 22.21 -7.39 19.15
CA GLU A 41 23.13 -7.09 18.03
C GLU A 41 22.41 -6.81 16.70
N GLY A 42 21.13 -7.19 16.59
CA GLY A 42 20.31 -7.02 15.38
C GLY A 42 19.70 -5.63 15.18
N VAL A 43 19.82 -4.72 16.15
CA VAL A 43 19.11 -3.42 16.13
C VAL A 43 19.39 -2.61 14.86
N GLU A 44 20.65 -2.44 14.47
CA GLU A 44 21.01 -1.67 13.27
C GLU A 44 20.48 -2.31 11.97
N ARG A 45 20.36 -3.64 11.95
CA ARG A 45 19.75 -4.36 10.82
C ARG A 45 18.26 -4.09 10.76
N HIS A 46 17.54 -4.16 11.89
CA HIS A 46 16.11 -3.93 11.92
C HIS A 46 15.75 -2.46 11.67
N CYS A 47 16.58 -1.49 12.09
CA CYS A 47 16.41 -0.09 11.69
C CYS A 47 16.42 0.05 10.16
N ARG A 48 17.39 -0.56 9.48
CA ARG A 48 17.49 -0.50 8.01
C ARG A 48 16.32 -1.21 7.33
N GLU A 49 15.88 -2.33 7.87
CA GLU A 49 14.71 -3.07 7.40
C GLU A 49 13.44 -2.21 7.47
N ILE A 50 13.23 -1.48 8.56
CA ILE A 50 12.08 -0.56 8.71
C ILE A 50 12.12 0.56 7.66
N VAL A 51 13.28 1.20 7.45
CA VAL A 51 13.43 2.25 6.42
C VAL A 51 13.15 1.69 5.02
N GLU A 52 13.64 0.48 4.72
CA GLU A 52 13.37 -0.15 3.41
C GLU A 52 11.89 -0.51 3.23
N LEU A 53 11.18 -0.84 4.32
CA LEU A 53 9.74 -1.09 4.29
C LEU A 53 8.94 0.21 4.13
N GLU A 54 9.37 1.31 4.75
CA GLU A 54 8.78 2.64 4.55
C GLU A 54 8.90 3.09 3.09
N ASP A 55 10.11 3.02 2.50
CA ASP A 55 10.32 3.30 1.08
C ASP A 55 9.40 2.46 0.16
N GLN A 56 9.17 1.18 0.52
CA GLN A 56 8.28 0.30 -0.23
C GLN A 56 6.80 0.67 -0.07
N ALA A 57 6.37 1.06 1.12
CA ALA A 57 5.01 1.51 1.38
C ALA A 57 4.71 2.79 0.58
N ASP A 58 5.66 3.73 0.60
CA ASP A 58 5.60 5.01 -0.08
C ASP A 58 5.46 4.86 -1.62
N VAL A 59 6.11 3.84 -2.18
CA VAL A 59 5.92 3.42 -3.58
C VAL A 59 4.47 2.97 -3.83
N VAL A 60 3.88 2.16 -2.96
CA VAL A 60 2.49 1.69 -3.11
C VAL A 60 1.50 2.84 -2.95
N THR A 61 1.72 3.73 -1.98
CA THR A 61 0.93 4.95 -1.77
C THR A 61 0.90 5.78 -3.06
N ARG A 62 2.07 6.00 -3.68
CA ARG A 62 2.20 6.71 -4.95
C ARG A 62 1.46 6.00 -6.10
N GLU A 63 1.56 4.67 -6.17
CA GLU A 63 0.83 3.87 -7.16
C GLU A 63 -0.70 4.04 -7.02
N VAL A 64 -1.23 4.00 -5.80
CA VAL A 64 -2.67 4.22 -5.53
C VAL A 64 -3.09 5.62 -5.95
N LEU A 65 -2.35 6.67 -5.53
CA LEU A 65 -2.68 8.05 -5.87
C LEU A 65 -2.64 8.30 -7.40
N LEU A 66 -1.71 7.67 -8.11
CA LEU A 66 -1.65 7.72 -9.57
C LEU A 66 -2.80 6.94 -10.22
N ALA A 67 -3.16 5.77 -9.67
CA ALA A 67 -4.30 4.99 -10.14
C ALA A 67 -5.60 5.77 -9.95
N VAL A 68 -5.79 6.43 -8.81
CA VAL A 68 -6.88 7.36 -8.56
C VAL A 68 -6.92 8.43 -9.65
N ARG A 69 -5.83 9.13 -9.94
CA ARG A 69 -5.84 10.20 -10.95
C ARG A 69 -6.16 9.71 -12.37
N LYS A 70 -5.79 8.48 -12.71
CA LYS A 70 -5.95 7.91 -14.06
C LYS A 70 -7.26 7.15 -14.26
N SER A 71 -7.97 6.81 -13.18
CA SER A 71 -9.17 5.97 -13.24
C SER A 71 -10.42 6.81 -13.48
N PHE A 72 -11.17 6.49 -14.53
CA PHE A 72 -12.46 7.13 -14.80
C PHE A 72 -13.53 6.64 -13.81
N ILE A 73 -13.55 5.34 -13.51
CA ILE A 73 -14.43 4.70 -12.51
C ILE A 73 -13.55 4.19 -11.37
N THR A 74 -13.97 4.42 -10.13
CA THR A 74 -13.32 3.91 -8.92
C THR A 74 -14.27 2.94 -8.19
N PRO A 75 -13.75 1.94 -7.47
CA PRO A 75 -14.59 0.93 -6.79
C PRO A 75 -15.47 1.53 -5.68
N PHE A 76 -15.06 2.64 -5.11
CA PHE A 76 -15.80 3.43 -4.13
C PHE A 76 -15.34 4.90 -4.20
N ASP A 77 -15.75 5.74 -3.24
CA ASP A 77 -15.45 7.16 -3.27
C ASP A 77 -13.95 7.44 -3.36
N ARG A 78 -13.61 8.47 -4.14
CA ARG A 78 -12.23 8.79 -4.48
C ARG A 78 -11.48 9.44 -3.32
N GLY A 79 -12.20 10.19 -2.48
CA GLY A 79 -11.71 10.71 -1.21
C GLY A 79 -11.43 9.57 -0.25
N ASP A 80 -12.36 8.63 -0.11
CA ASP A 80 -12.17 7.46 0.77
C ASP A 80 -10.94 6.61 0.37
N ILE A 81 -10.69 6.40 -0.92
CA ILE A 81 -9.48 5.69 -1.40
C ILE A 81 -8.21 6.44 -0.97
N LYS A 82 -8.21 7.77 -1.11
CA LYS A 82 -7.08 8.62 -0.74
C LYS A 82 -6.86 8.62 0.77
N ASP A 83 -7.92 8.76 1.55
CA ASP A 83 -7.85 8.84 2.99
C ASP A 83 -7.45 7.48 3.59
N LEU A 84 -7.93 6.37 3.01
CA LEU A 84 -7.50 5.03 3.40
C LEU A 84 -6.01 4.81 3.17
N ILE A 85 -5.49 5.11 1.97
CA ILE A 85 -4.07 4.87 1.68
C ILE A 85 -3.17 5.77 2.54
N GLN A 86 -3.56 7.03 2.78
CA GLN A 86 -2.82 7.93 3.66
C GLN A 86 -2.82 7.45 5.11
N SER A 87 -3.96 6.96 5.61
CA SER A 87 -4.01 6.40 6.97
C SER A 87 -3.17 5.12 7.11
N MET A 88 -2.96 4.36 6.04
CA MET A 88 -2.07 3.19 6.04
C MET A 88 -0.60 3.60 6.00
N ASP A 89 -0.29 4.65 5.24
CA ASP A 89 1.05 5.24 5.11
C ASP A 89 1.51 5.88 6.43
N ASP A 90 0.64 6.65 7.08
CA ASP A 90 0.91 7.27 8.39
C ASP A 90 1.15 6.24 9.52
N ALA A 91 0.73 4.99 9.32
CA ALA A 91 0.87 3.91 10.29
C ALA A 91 2.12 3.05 10.08
N ILE A 92 2.89 3.31 9.01
CA ILE A 92 4.18 2.68 8.74
C ILE A 92 5.30 3.32 9.57
#